data_AF-A0AAP8MC75-F1
#
_entry.id   AF-A0AAP8MC75-F1
#
_cell.length_a   1.000
_cell.length_b   1.000
_cell.length_c   1.000
_cell.angle_alpha   90.00
_cell.angle_beta   90.00
_cell.angle_gamma   90.00
#
_symmetry.space_group_name_H-M   'P 1'
#
loop_
_entity.id
_entity.type
_entity.pdbx_description
1 polymer ?
#
loop_
_entity_poly.entity_id
_entity_poly.type
_entity_poly.pdbx_seq_one_letter_code
_entity_poly.pdbx_strand_id
1 'polypeptide(L)'
;MIRVLLGLALSLSLLATPARGDYFSPEPPKAQDTSVVYIYRAAASNLGKKPLRTNYPEILVDGEGAGLLRYNRHIRLELPAGQHEFVATGLTEAANWEPRGRGYTLNLEPGEVA
;
A
#
# COMPACT_ATOMS: atom_id res chain seq x y z
N MET A 1 46.83 -39.18 -19.23
CA MET A 1 46.60 -37.74 -19.51
C MET A 1 45.48 -37.70 -20.55
N ILE A 2 44.27 -37.20 -20.36
CA ILE A 2 43.69 -36.20 -19.48
C ILE A 2 42.26 -36.68 -19.19
N ARG A 3 41.99 -37.08 -17.95
CA ARG A 3 40.65 -37.41 -17.41
C ARG A 3 39.91 -36.16 -16.94
N VAL A 4 40.13 -35.03 -17.60
CA VAL A 4 39.71 -33.71 -17.11
C VAL A 4 39.00 -33.01 -18.24
N LEU A 5 37.76 -33.39 -18.55
CA LEU A 5 36.87 -32.57 -19.40
C LEU A 5 35.38 -32.97 -19.30
N LEU A 6 35.02 -33.86 -18.36
CA LEU A 6 33.62 -34.23 -18.09
C LEU A 6 33.20 -33.88 -16.64
N GLY A 7 33.94 -32.98 -15.98
CA GLY A 7 33.71 -32.57 -14.59
C GLY A 7 33.30 -31.10 -14.43
N LEU A 8 33.11 -30.37 -15.53
CA LEU A 8 32.76 -28.95 -15.52
C LEU A 8 31.34 -28.69 -16.04
N ALA A 9 30.42 -29.62 -15.79
CA ALA A 9 29.01 -29.51 -16.18
C ALA A 9 28.05 -29.48 -14.98
N LEU A 10 28.56 -29.44 -13.74
CA LEU A 10 27.74 -29.67 -12.53
C LEU A 10 27.73 -28.53 -11.50
N SER A 11 28.26 -27.35 -11.82
CA SER A 11 28.36 -26.26 -10.83
C SER A 11 27.86 -24.92 -11.36
N LEU A 12 26.87 -24.95 -12.25
CA LEU A 12 26.03 -23.80 -12.54
C LEU A 12 24.60 -24.10 -12.09
N SER A 13 24.47 -24.48 -10.82
CA SER A 13 23.22 -24.34 -10.09
C SER A 13 22.86 -22.85 -10.10
N LEU A 14 22.00 -22.50 -11.06
CA LEU A 14 21.28 -21.23 -11.11
C LEU A 14 20.74 -20.98 -9.70
N LEU A 15 21.39 -20.09 -8.96
CA LEU A 15 20.76 -19.31 -7.90
C LEU A 15 19.76 -18.37 -8.58
N ALA A 16 18.74 -18.94 -9.22
CA ALA A 16 17.53 -18.23 -9.52
C ALA A 16 16.81 -18.08 -8.17
N THR A 17 17.24 -17.11 -7.37
CA THR A 17 16.33 -16.55 -6.38
C THR A 17 15.10 -16.14 -7.17
N PRO A 18 13.88 -16.67 -6.86
CA PRO A 18 12.69 -16.14 -7.49
C PRO A 18 12.76 -14.63 -7.28
N ALA A 19 12.75 -13.87 -8.38
CA ALA A 19 12.64 -12.42 -8.30
C ALA A 19 11.41 -12.17 -7.43
N ARG A 20 11.63 -11.73 -6.19
CA ARG A 20 10.54 -11.40 -5.28
C ARG A 20 9.87 -10.21 -5.95
N GLY A 21 8.77 -10.47 -6.65
CA GLY A 21 7.93 -9.38 -7.11
C GLY A 21 7.60 -8.54 -5.88
N ASP A 22 7.58 -7.21 -6.03
CA ASP A 22 7.12 -6.28 -5.01
C ASP A 22 5.60 -6.44 -4.81
N TYR A 23 5.17 -7.65 -4.42
CA TYR A 23 3.80 -7.95 -4.07
C TYR A 23 3.53 -7.32 -2.71
N PHE A 24 2.38 -6.66 -2.62
CA PHE A 24 1.87 -6.17 -1.36
C PHE A 24 1.77 -7.32 -0.36
N SER A 25 2.39 -7.16 0.80
CA SER A 25 2.29 -8.09 1.93
C SER A 25 1.63 -7.33 3.08
N PRO A 26 0.38 -7.67 3.47
CA PRO A 26 -0.24 -7.03 4.61
C PRO A 26 0.54 -7.36 5.88
N GLU A 27 0.64 -6.39 6.78
CA GLU A 27 1.23 -6.53 8.11
C GLU A 27 0.11 -6.59 9.15
N PRO A 28 0.11 -7.58 10.06
CA PRO A 28 -0.92 -7.72 11.08
C PRO A 28 -0.95 -6.54 12.05
N PRO A 29 -2.07 -6.31 12.78
CA PRO A 29 -2.10 -5.37 13.88
C PRO A 29 -1.08 -5.72 14.96
N LYS A 30 -0.54 -4.71 15.64
CA LYS A 30 0.42 -4.87 16.73
C LYS A 30 -0.26 -5.03 18.08
N ALA A 31 -1.47 -4.49 18.23
CA ALA A 31 -2.24 -4.53 19.45
C ALA A 31 -3.46 -5.45 19.33
N GLN A 32 -3.86 -6.01 20.48
CA GLN A 32 -5.19 -6.62 20.60
C GLN A 32 -6.26 -5.52 20.45
N ASP A 33 -7.44 -5.89 19.95
CA ASP A 33 -8.58 -5.00 19.70
C ASP A 33 -8.35 -3.90 18.63
N THR A 34 -7.29 -4.01 17.83
CA THR A 34 -7.06 -3.13 16.68
C THR A 34 -7.16 -3.88 15.36
N SER A 35 -7.36 -3.13 14.29
CA SER A 35 -7.49 -3.59 12.92
C SER A 35 -6.61 -2.76 11.99
N VAL A 36 -6.13 -3.35 10.90
CA VAL A 36 -5.26 -2.66 9.94
C VAL A 36 -6.05 -2.30 8.69
N VAL A 37 -6.08 -1.01 8.36
CA VAL A 37 -6.74 -0.50 7.16
C VAL A 37 -5.69 0.01 6.19
N TYR A 38 -5.76 -0.48 4.95
CA TYR A 38 -4.93 0.00 3.85
C TYR A 38 -5.78 0.81 2.88
N ILE A 39 -5.48 2.10 2.76
CA ILE A 39 -6.14 3.00 1.81
C ILE A 39 -5.25 3.07 0.57
N TYR A 40 -5.64 2.38 -0.50
CA TYR A 40 -4.83 2.26 -1.71
C TYR A 40 -5.29 3.23 -2.81
N ARG A 41 -4.32 3.88 -3.46
CA ARG A 41 -4.55 4.62 -4.70
C ARG A 41 -3.78 3.99 -5.84
N ALA A 42 -4.52 3.38 -6.76
CA ALA A 42 -3.97 2.82 -7.97
C ALA A 42 -3.27 3.86 -8.85
N ALA A 43 -2.26 3.41 -9.59
CA ALA A 43 -1.65 4.20 -10.66
C ALA A 43 -2.66 4.48 -11.77
N ALA A 44 -3.16 5.70 -11.87
CA ALA A 44 -3.87 6.12 -13.07
C ALA A 44 -2.87 6.15 -14.24
N SER A 45 -3.08 5.29 -15.24
CA SER A 45 -2.11 5.06 -16.31
C SER A 45 -2.80 5.14 -17.66
N ASN A 46 -2.27 5.97 -18.55
CA ASN A 46 -2.62 6.03 -19.98
C ASN A 46 -1.33 5.81 -20.79
N LEU A 47 -1.43 5.41 -22.06
CA LEU A 47 -0.26 5.20 -22.95
C LEU A 47 0.76 6.36 -22.84
N GLY A 48 1.90 6.12 -22.19
CA GLY A 48 2.97 7.09 -21.97
C GLY A 48 2.69 8.22 -20.96
N LYS A 49 1.53 8.25 -20.29
CA LYS A 49 1.12 9.35 -19.40
C LYS A 49 0.73 8.84 -18.01
N LYS A 50 1.03 9.67 -17.00
CA LYS A 50 0.64 9.45 -15.59
C LYS A 50 -0.36 10.52 -15.16
N PRO A 51 -1.61 10.48 -15.65
CA PRO A 51 -2.63 11.44 -15.25
C PRO A 51 -2.80 11.46 -13.72
N LEU A 52 -3.18 12.63 -13.18
CA LEU A 52 -3.44 12.83 -11.76
C LEU A 52 -2.24 12.54 -10.83
N ARG A 53 -1.02 12.37 -11.35
CA ARG A 53 0.17 12.10 -10.52
C ARG A 53 0.39 13.14 -9.43
N THR A 54 0.14 14.41 -9.75
CA THR A 54 0.30 15.56 -8.85
C THR A 54 -1.00 15.94 -8.14
N ASN A 55 -2.11 15.29 -8.47
CA ASN A 55 -3.41 15.54 -7.88
C ASN A 55 -3.66 14.48 -6.80
N TYR A 56 -3.88 14.87 -5.56
CA TYR A 56 -3.95 13.96 -4.41
C TYR A 56 -4.84 14.56 -3.31
N PRO A 57 -5.69 13.74 -2.68
CA PRO A 57 -6.40 14.16 -1.48
C PRO A 57 -5.51 14.06 -0.25
N GLU A 58 -5.91 14.75 0.81
CA GLU A 58 -5.63 14.31 2.17
C GLU A 58 -6.71 13.33 2.61
N ILE A 59 -6.33 12.32 3.38
CA ILE A 59 -7.25 11.42 4.07
C ILE A 59 -7.43 11.93 5.48
N LEU A 60 -8.68 12.10 5.89
CA LEU A 60 -9.08 12.29 7.27
C LEU A 60 -9.68 10.99 7.80
N VAL A 61 -9.41 10.68 9.07
CA VAL A 61 -10.03 9.59 9.83
C VAL A 61 -10.63 10.22 11.08
N ASP A 62 -11.95 10.10 11.25
CA ASP A 62 -12.70 10.72 12.35
C ASP A 62 -12.42 12.23 12.49
N GLY A 63 -12.17 12.89 11.36
CA GLY A 63 -11.85 14.32 11.28
C GLY A 63 -10.36 14.67 11.41
N GLU A 64 -9.50 13.72 11.77
CA GLU A 64 -8.06 13.94 11.94
C GLU A 64 -7.26 13.57 10.68
N GLY A 65 -6.21 14.34 10.38
CA GLY A 65 -5.35 14.12 9.22
C GLY A 65 -4.52 12.83 9.31
N ALA A 66 -4.86 11.85 8.48
CA ALA A 66 -4.15 10.56 8.36
C ALA A 66 -3.06 10.58 7.27
N GLY A 67 -3.01 11.63 6.45
CA GLY A 67 -1.94 11.87 5.48
C GLY A 67 -2.40 11.93 4.03
N LEU A 68 -1.45 12.20 3.13
CA LEU A 68 -1.75 12.49 1.73
C LEU A 68 -1.70 11.24 0.84
N LEU A 69 -2.79 10.95 0.14
CA LEU A 69 -2.90 9.75 -0.71
C LEU A 69 -2.29 10.00 -2.10
N ARG A 70 -0.96 9.92 -2.15
CA ARG A 70 -0.14 10.14 -3.36
C ARG A 70 -0.35 9.05 -4.42
N TYR A 71 0.07 9.35 -5.65
CA TYR A 71 -0.06 8.46 -6.81
C TYR A 71 0.66 7.13 -6.63
N ASN A 72 -0.04 6.01 -6.89
CA ASN A 72 0.50 4.65 -6.78
C ASN A 72 1.12 4.38 -5.40
N ARG A 73 0.43 4.80 -4.34
CA ARG A 73 0.82 4.62 -2.95
C ARG A 73 -0.38 4.17 -2.12
N HIS A 74 -0.10 3.74 -0.91
CA HIS A 74 -1.10 3.47 0.11
C HIS A 74 -0.78 4.22 1.40
N ILE A 75 -1.80 4.38 2.23
CA ILE A 75 -1.66 4.73 3.64
C ILE A 75 -2.03 3.48 4.43
N ARG A 76 -1.19 3.09 5.40
CA ARG A 76 -1.48 2.03 6.37
C ARG A 76 -1.87 2.67 7.68
N LEU A 77 -3.02 2.28 8.22
CA LEU A 77 -3.52 2.72 9.51
C LEU A 77 -3.77 1.51 10.38
N GLU A 78 -3.51 1.66 11.67
CA GLU A 78 -3.91 0.71 12.68
C GLU A 78 -4.90 1.43 13.60
N LEU A 79 -6.15 0.97 13.59
CA LEU A 79 -7.28 1.64 14.21
C LEU A 79 -7.95 0.69 15.22
N PRO A 80 -8.55 1.20 16.30
CA PRO A 80 -9.39 0.39 17.17
C PRO A 80 -10.51 -0.32 16.40
N ALA A 81 -11.01 -1.43 16.96
CA ALA A 81 -12.27 -1.98 16.51
C ALA A 81 -13.42 -0.98 16.76
N GLY A 82 -14.40 -0.98 15.86
CA GLY A 82 -15.53 -0.05 15.89
C GLY A 82 -15.71 0.75 14.60
N GLN A 83 -16.60 1.73 14.66
CA GLN A 83 -16.97 2.54 13.50
C GLN A 83 -16.00 3.71 13.34
N HIS A 84 -15.48 3.87 12.12
CA HIS A 84 -14.62 4.98 11.74
C HIS A 84 -15.12 5.66 10.46
N GLU A 85 -15.07 6.99 10.44
CA GLU A 85 -15.34 7.78 9.24
C GLU A 85 -14.04 8.12 8.52
N PHE A 86 -14.00 7.84 7.22
CA PHE A 86 -12.91 8.18 6.32
C PHE A 86 -13.37 9.25 5.36
N VAL A 87 -12.60 10.32 5.21
CA VAL A 87 -12.86 11.37 4.22
C VAL A 87 -11.62 11.58 3.38
N ALA A 88 -11.70 11.28 2.09
CA ALA A 88 -10.75 11.87 1.14
C ALA A 88 -11.21 13.31 0.90
N THR A 89 -10.31 14.31 1.00
CA THR A 89 -10.65 15.72 0.80
C THR A 89 -9.55 16.53 0.13
N GLY A 90 -9.96 17.57 -0.59
CA GLY A 90 -9.12 18.61 -1.17
C GLY A 90 -9.18 19.93 -0.42
N LEU A 91 -9.87 19.97 0.73
CA LEU A 91 -10.12 21.20 1.50
C LEU A 91 -9.01 21.55 2.48
N THR A 92 -7.94 20.76 2.55
CA THR A 92 -6.78 21.04 3.40
C THR A 92 -5.69 21.74 2.59
N GLU A 93 -4.88 22.57 3.26
CA GLU A 93 -3.78 23.30 2.61
C GLU A 93 -2.75 22.36 1.95
N ALA A 94 -2.58 21.17 2.52
CA ALA A 94 -1.62 20.18 2.04
C ALA A 94 -2.12 19.37 0.84
N ALA A 95 -3.43 19.37 0.55
CA ALA A 95 -4.04 18.61 -0.54
C ALA A 95 -3.93 19.33 -1.90
N ASN A 96 -3.97 18.56 -2.98
CA ASN A 96 -4.07 19.09 -4.34
C ASN A 96 -5.14 18.29 -5.08
N TRP A 97 -6.40 18.50 -4.69
CA TRP A 97 -7.52 17.76 -5.20
C TRP A 97 -8.72 18.69 -5.35
N GLU A 98 -9.36 18.68 -6.52
CA GLU A 98 -10.51 19.56 -6.78
C GLU A 98 -11.78 19.14 -6.02
N PRO A 99 -12.11 17.84 -5.89
CA PRO A 99 -13.24 17.40 -5.08
C PRO A 99 -13.13 17.86 -3.62
N ARG A 100 -14.22 18.47 -3.13
CA ARG A 100 -14.29 18.98 -1.76
C ARG A 100 -14.25 17.85 -0.71
N GLY A 101 -14.84 16.69 -0.99
CA GLY A 101 -14.79 15.58 -0.05
C GLY A 101 -15.56 14.37 -0.54
N ARG A 102 -15.10 13.18 -0.15
CA ARG A 102 -15.83 11.92 -0.30
C ARG A 102 -15.69 11.11 0.98
N GLY A 103 -16.81 10.95 1.68
CA GLY A 103 -16.90 10.17 2.91
C GLY A 103 -17.12 8.67 2.64
N TYR A 104 -16.62 7.85 3.55
CA TYR A 104 -16.91 6.42 3.65
C TYR A 104 -16.82 5.99 5.11
N THR A 105 -17.81 5.24 5.59
CA THR A 105 -17.82 4.71 6.95
C THR A 105 -17.49 3.23 6.92
N LEU A 106 -16.57 2.81 7.78
CA LEU A 106 -16.20 1.41 7.92
C LEU A 106 -16.37 1.00 9.38
N ASN A 107 -17.02 -0.15 9.60
CA ASN A 107 -17.06 -0.79 10.91
C ASN A 107 -15.99 -1.88 10.96
N LEU A 108 -15.02 -1.72 11.85
CA LEU A 108 -13.87 -2.59 12.00
C LEU A 108 -14.10 -3.63 13.10
N GLU A 109 -13.76 -4.87 12.79
CA GLU A 109 -13.60 -5.92 13.79
C GLU A 109 -12.12 -6.00 14.22
N PRO A 110 -11.79 -6.50 15.41
CA PRO A 110 -10.40 -6.77 15.79
C PRO A 110 -9.72 -7.68 14.77
N GLY A 111 -8.50 -7.33 14.36
CA GLY A 111 -7.67 -8.16 13.51
C GLY A 111 -6.91 -9.22 14.32
N GLU A 112 -6.46 -10.26 13.63
CA GLU A 112 -5.62 -11.30 14.22
C GLU A 112 -4.17 -10.78 14.39
N VAL A 113 -3.66 -10.82 15.61
CA VAL A 113 -2.27 -10.48 15.94
C VAL A 113 -1.37 -11.68 15.62
N ALA A 114 -0.17 -11.43 15.08
CA ALA A 114 0.82 -12.46 14.76
C ALA A 114 1.57 -13.04 15.98
#